data_AF-A0A7W8MH12-F1
#
_entry.id   AF-A0A7W8MH12-F1
#
_cell.length_a   1.000
_cell.length_b   1.000
_cell.length_c   1.000
_cell.angle_alpha   90.00
_cell.angle_beta   90.00
_cell.angle_gamma   90.00
#
_symmetry.space_group_name_H-M   'P 1'
#
loop_
_entity.id
_entity.type
_entity.pdbx_description
1 polymer ?
#
loop_
_entity_poly.entity_id
_entity_poly.type
_entity_poly.pdbx_seq_one_letter_code
_entity_poly.pdbx_strand_id
1 'polypeptide(L)'
;MTAWAQSLIRISNYEVETLQKRLAEITARRTSAEMRIAVLEAEAEIEQERAREDTEAGMLLQAYLNGWKLRKSAAEADVVEISAEEDGARDALSGAFEELKKFEHVAETTRLNRLVAAGKRETAAFDELGLRRRAG
;
A
#
# COMPACT_ATOMS: atom_id res chain seq x y z
N MET A 1 -5.82 -27.15 -7.77
CA MET A 1 -5.99 -26.28 -6.58
C MET A 1 -7.33 -26.60 -5.92
N THR A 2 -7.52 -26.45 -4.62
CA THR A 2 -8.86 -26.61 -4.01
C THR A 2 -9.73 -25.40 -4.29
N ALA A 3 -11.05 -25.60 -4.40
CA ALA A 3 -12.01 -24.52 -4.57
C ALA A 3 -11.95 -23.51 -3.41
N TRP A 4 -11.74 -23.98 -2.18
CA TRP A 4 -11.60 -23.11 -1.01
C TRP A 4 -10.35 -22.22 -1.09
N ALA A 5 -9.19 -22.77 -1.48
CA ALA A 5 -7.94 -22.02 -1.54
C ALA A 5 -7.99 -20.97 -2.66
N GLN A 6 -8.57 -21.32 -3.81
CA GLN A 6 -8.79 -20.37 -4.89
C GLN A 6 -9.71 -19.21 -4.47
N SER A 7 -10.75 -19.49 -3.67
CA SER A 7 -11.63 -18.44 -3.17
C SER A 7 -10.93 -17.51 -2.17
N LEU A 8 -10.13 -18.06 -1.24
CA LEU A 8 -9.38 -17.24 -0.27
C LEU A 8 -8.34 -16.36 -0.96
N ILE A 9 -7.54 -16.93 -1.87
CA ILE A 9 -6.55 -16.18 -2.66
C ILE A 9 -7.23 -15.04 -3.43
N ARG A 10 -8.40 -15.29 -4.04
CA ARG A 10 -9.16 -14.24 -4.75
C ARG A 10 -9.61 -13.11 -3.82
N ILE A 11 -10.13 -13.45 -2.63
CA ILE A 11 -10.58 -12.45 -1.66
C ILE A 11 -9.39 -11.62 -1.16
N SER A 12 -8.27 -12.26 -0.80
CA SER A 12 -7.08 -11.56 -0.34
C SER A 12 -6.41 -10.71 -1.41
N ASN A 13 -6.44 -11.14 -2.67
CA ASN A 13 -6.01 -10.29 -3.79
C ASN A 13 -6.86 -9.02 -3.89
N TYR A 14 -8.18 -9.16 -3.80
CA TYR A 14 -9.08 -8.00 -3.82
C TYR A 14 -8.82 -7.05 -2.64
N GLU A 15 -8.55 -7.60 -1.45
CA GLU A 15 -8.18 -6.81 -0.27
C GLU A 15 -6.87 -6.03 -0.49
N VAL A 16 -5.82 -6.68 -1.01
CA VAL A 16 -4.56 -6.03 -1.38
C VAL A 16 -4.80 -4.91 -2.39
N GLU A 17 -5.53 -5.16 -3.47
CA GLU A 17 -5.86 -4.14 -4.48
C GLU A 17 -6.63 -2.96 -3.88
N THR A 18 -7.54 -3.22 -2.94
CA THR A 18 -8.31 -2.19 -2.25
C THR A 18 -7.41 -1.33 -1.37
N LEU A 19 -6.51 -1.96 -0.61
CA LEU A 19 -5.53 -1.27 0.23
C LEU A 19 -4.51 -0.47 -0.58
N GLN A 20 -4.06 -0.99 -1.73
CA GLN A 20 -3.19 -0.26 -2.65
C GLN A 20 -3.84 1.01 -3.19
N LYS A 21 -5.11 0.95 -3.60
CA LYS A 21 -5.87 2.12 -4.05
C LYS A 21 -5.99 3.15 -2.93
N ARG A 22 -6.35 2.70 -1.73
CA ARG A 22 -6.44 3.58 -0.55
C ARG A 22 -5.10 4.24 -0.24
N LEU A 23 -4.00 3.49 -0.27
CA LEU A 23 -2.66 4.03 -0.05
C LEU A 23 -2.30 5.10 -1.11
N ALA A 24 -2.61 4.85 -2.38
CA ALA A 24 -2.37 5.81 -3.45
C ALA A 24 -3.17 7.12 -3.24
N GLU A 25 -4.42 7.03 -2.80
CA GLU A 25 -5.25 8.20 -2.46
C GLU A 25 -4.65 8.99 -1.28
N ILE A 26 -4.18 8.30 -0.24
CA ILE A 26 -3.51 8.93 0.92
C ILE A 26 -2.22 9.65 0.48
N THR A 27 -1.36 8.96 -0.29
CA THR A 27 -0.11 9.54 -0.80
C THR A 27 -0.40 10.79 -1.66
N ALA A 28 -1.43 10.74 -2.52
CA ALA A 28 -1.83 11.89 -3.32
C ALA A 28 -2.29 13.08 -2.46
N ARG A 29 -3.05 12.82 -1.38
CA ARG A 29 -3.42 13.87 -0.41
C ARG A 29 -2.19 14.46 0.29
N ARG A 30 -1.23 13.63 0.70
CA ARG A 30 0.03 14.08 1.33
C ARG A 30 0.81 15.02 0.40
N THR A 31 1.02 14.59 -0.84
CA THR A 31 1.72 15.39 -1.85
C THR A 31 1.00 16.70 -2.15
N SER A 32 -0.34 16.71 -2.14
CA SER A 32 -1.10 17.95 -2.29
C SER A 32 -0.91 18.92 -1.12
N ALA A 33 -0.83 18.41 0.11
CA ALA A 33 -0.56 19.22 1.31
C ALA A 33 0.88 19.77 1.32
N GLU A 34 1.87 18.94 0.96
CA GLU A 34 3.27 19.37 0.78
C GLU A 34 3.40 20.47 -0.28
N MET A 35 2.71 20.32 -1.42
CA MET A 35 2.68 21.34 -2.47
C MET A 35 2.06 22.65 -1.98
N ARG A 36 1.01 22.58 -1.14
CA ARG A 36 0.40 23.77 -0.54
C ARG A 36 1.38 24.55 0.33
N ILE A 37 2.23 23.86 1.09
CA ILE A 37 3.29 24.50 1.88
C ILE A 37 4.28 25.22 0.97
N ALA A 38 4.76 24.56 -0.08
CA ALA A 38 5.70 25.15 -1.03
C ALA A 38 5.12 26.40 -1.72
N VAL A 39 3.85 26.36 -2.11
CA VAL A 39 3.14 27.52 -2.68
C VAL A 39 3.05 28.66 -1.66
N LEU A 40 2.67 28.36 -0.42
CA LEU A 40 2.61 29.38 0.64
C LEU A 40 3.98 30.02 0.90
N GLU A 41 5.07 29.25 0.84
CA GLU A 41 6.43 29.77 1.00
C GLU A 41 6.79 30.73 -0.14
N ALA A 42 6.52 30.34 -1.39
CA ALA A 42 6.73 31.21 -2.54
C ALA A 42 5.88 32.49 -2.49
N GLU A 43 4.61 32.38 -2.07
CA GLU A 43 3.74 33.55 -1.87
C GLU A 43 4.33 34.54 -0.84
N ALA A 44 4.89 34.03 0.26
CA ALA A 44 5.48 34.87 1.30
C ALA A 44 6.77 35.55 0.83
N GLU A 45 7.59 34.88 0.01
CA GLU A 45 8.78 35.49 -0.61
C GLU A 45 8.39 36.64 -1.53
N ILE A 46 7.40 36.43 -2.40
CA ILE A 46 6.89 37.46 -3.32
C ILE A 46 6.36 38.67 -2.54
N GLU A 47 5.58 38.45 -1.47
CA GLU A 47 5.03 39.56 -0.68
C GLU A 47 6.14 40.35 0.05
N GLN A 48 7.19 39.67 0.51
CA GLN A 48 8.35 40.31 1.11
C GLN A 48 9.16 41.12 0.09
N GLU A 49 9.33 40.62 -1.13
CA GLU A 49 9.99 41.37 -2.21
C GLU A 49 9.19 42.63 -2.56
N ARG A 50 7.87 42.50 -2.74
CA ARG A 50 6.97 43.63 -3.00
C ARG A 50 7.05 44.69 -1.89
N ALA A 51 7.06 44.27 -0.63
CA ALA A 51 7.15 45.17 0.51
C ALA A 51 8.47 45.96 0.59
N ARG A 52 9.54 45.52 -0.09
CA ARG A 52 10.79 46.29 -0.20
C ARG A 52 10.69 47.43 -1.21
N GLU A 53 9.82 47.29 -2.21
CA GLU A 53 9.66 48.24 -3.31
C GLU A 53 8.47 49.20 -3.10
N ASP A 54 7.47 48.77 -2.33
CA ASP A 54 6.22 49.49 -2.08
C ASP A 54 6.02 49.74 -0.58
N THR A 55 5.96 51.03 -0.21
CA THR A 55 5.80 51.47 1.19
C THR A 55 4.45 51.04 1.77
N GLU A 56 3.37 51.06 0.98
CA GLU A 56 2.04 50.63 1.44
C GLU A 56 2.03 49.12 1.70
N ALA A 57 2.62 48.33 0.80
CA ALA A 57 2.80 46.89 0.99
C ALA A 57 3.66 46.60 2.24
N GLY A 58 4.72 47.38 2.47
CA GLY A 58 5.54 47.31 3.68
C GLY A 58 4.75 47.51 4.98
N MET A 59 3.77 48.42 5.00
CA MET A 59 2.90 48.63 6.17
C MET A 59 1.99 47.42 6.43
N LEU A 60 1.55 46.72 5.39
CA LEU A 60 0.63 45.58 5.48
C LEU A 60 1.33 44.23 5.68
N LEU A 61 2.63 44.14 5.37
CA LEU A 61 3.40 42.89 5.39
C LEU A 61 3.26 42.09 6.68
N GLN A 62 3.30 42.75 7.84
CA GLN A 62 3.21 42.04 9.12
C GLN A 62 1.85 41.34 9.30
N ALA A 63 0.76 41.98 8.88
CA ALA A 63 -0.57 41.38 8.93
C ALA A 63 -0.67 40.18 7.96
N TYR A 64 -0.11 40.32 6.75
CA TYR A 64 -0.02 39.23 5.79
C TYR A 64 0.75 38.03 6.36
N LEU A 65 1.96 38.25 6.90
CA LEU A 65 2.82 37.20 7.45
C LEU A 65 2.17 36.47 8.64
N ASN A 66 1.37 37.17 9.45
CA ASN A 66 0.58 36.53 10.51
C ASN A 66 -0.46 35.55 9.94
N GLY A 67 -1.17 35.95 8.88
CA GLY A 67 -2.13 35.09 8.18
C GLY A 67 -1.45 33.93 7.44
N TRP A 68 -0.33 34.18 6.79
CA TRP A 68 0.52 33.16 6.18
C TRP A 68 0.98 32.11 7.20
N LYS A 69 1.47 32.53 8.37
CA LYS A 69 1.91 31.62 9.44
C LYS A 69 0.80 30.68 9.89
N LEU A 70 -0.43 31.19 10.01
CA LEU A 70 -1.59 30.37 10.36
C LEU A 70 -1.90 29.34 9.26
N ARG A 71 -1.94 29.76 7.99
CA ARG A 71 -2.18 28.87 6.83
C ARG A 71 -1.10 27.80 6.69
N LYS A 72 0.17 28.18 6.84
CA LYS A 72 1.32 27.27 6.79
C LYS A 72 1.27 26.26 7.92
N SER A 73 1.05 26.71 9.16
CA SER A 73 0.92 25.81 10.30
C SER A 73 -0.23 24.81 10.16
N ALA A 74 -1.36 25.22 9.57
CA ALA A 74 -2.46 24.30 9.26
C ALA A 74 -2.06 23.26 8.21
N ALA A 75 -1.40 23.67 7.13
CA ALA A 75 -0.93 22.75 6.10
C ALA A 75 0.17 21.78 6.61
N GLU A 76 1.05 22.24 7.50
CA GLU A 76 2.04 21.39 8.18
C GLU A 76 1.36 20.36 9.08
N ALA A 77 0.31 20.75 9.81
CA ALA A 77 -0.49 19.82 10.61
C ALA A 77 -1.18 18.76 9.74
N ASP A 78 -1.76 19.16 8.60
CA ASP A 78 -2.33 18.23 7.63
C ASP A 78 -1.28 17.19 7.16
N VAL A 79 -0.06 17.63 6.83
CA VAL A 79 1.02 16.72 6.41
C VAL A 79 1.35 15.71 7.50
N VAL A 80 1.44 16.14 8.76
CA VAL A 80 1.73 15.25 9.90
C VAL A 80 0.63 14.21 10.06
N GLU A 81 -0.64 14.63 10.03
CA GLU A 81 -1.79 13.73 10.18
C GLU A 81 -1.86 12.72 9.03
N ILE A 82 -1.73 13.18 7.79
CA ILE A 82 -1.78 12.33 6.60
C ILE A 82 -0.58 11.37 6.57
N SER A 83 0.60 11.79 7.03
CA SER A 83 1.77 10.91 7.10
C SER A 83 1.55 9.75 8.07
N ALA A 84 0.96 10.03 9.24
CA ALA A 84 0.58 8.98 10.19
C ALA A 84 -0.49 8.04 9.60
N GLU A 85 -1.47 8.57 8.87
CA GLU A 85 -2.46 7.76 8.14
C GLU A 85 -1.80 6.86 7.09
N GLU A 86 -0.83 7.40 6.35
CA GLU A 86 -0.11 6.68 5.31
C GLU A 86 0.72 5.53 5.87
N ASP A 87 1.41 5.75 6.98
CA ASP A 87 2.18 4.70 7.64
C ASP A 87 1.26 3.55 8.11
N GLY A 88 0.11 3.90 8.72
CA GLY A 88 -0.90 2.89 9.07
C GLY A 88 -1.46 2.14 7.85
N ALA A 89 -1.64 2.82 6.72
CA ALA A 89 -2.08 2.20 5.48
C ALA A 89 -1.01 1.28 4.86
N ARG A 90 0.28 1.64 4.96
CA ARG A 90 1.41 0.79 4.54
C ARG A 90 1.52 -0.47 5.39
N ASP A 91 1.34 -0.34 6.70
CA ASP A 91 1.35 -1.48 7.62
C ASP A 91 0.19 -2.44 7.32
N ALA A 92 -1.03 -1.90 7.11
CA ALA A 92 -2.19 -2.69 6.72
C ALA A 92 -1.98 -3.41 5.38
N LEU A 93 -1.41 -2.71 4.38
CA LEU A 93 -1.09 -3.30 3.08
C LEU A 93 -0.05 -4.42 3.20
N SER A 94 0.99 -4.21 4.01
CA SER A 94 2.02 -5.22 4.30
C SER A 94 1.40 -6.47 4.92
N GLY A 95 0.53 -6.30 5.93
CA GLY A 95 -0.18 -7.41 6.56
C GLY A 95 -1.07 -8.19 5.58
N ALA A 96 -1.79 -7.49 4.69
CA ALA A 96 -2.62 -8.14 3.68
C ALA A 96 -1.79 -8.93 2.66
N PHE A 97 -0.61 -8.41 2.25
CA PHE A 97 0.32 -9.14 1.40
C PHE A 97 0.85 -10.41 2.07
N GLU A 98 1.24 -10.32 3.34
CA GLU A 98 1.70 -11.48 4.10
C GLU A 98 0.62 -12.58 4.16
N GLU A 99 -0.63 -12.19 4.42
CA GLU A 99 -1.75 -13.14 4.50
C GLU A 99 -2.04 -13.80 3.14
N LEU A 100 -2.04 -13.02 2.06
CA LEU A 100 -2.13 -13.54 0.69
C LEU A 100 -1.02 -14.59 0.43
N LYS A 101 0.23 -14.31 0.83
CA LYS A 101 1.34 -15.24 0.66
C LYS A 101 1.18 -16.53 1.46
N LYS A 102 0.61 -16.47 2.67
CA LYS A 102 0.27 -17.68 3.43
C LYS A 102 -0.72 -18.55 2.66
N PHE A 103 -1.78 -17.95 2.10
CA PHE A 103 -2.75 -18.71 1.31
C PHE A 103 -2.15 -19.32 0.04
N GLU A 104 -1.33 -18.57 -0.69
CA GLU A 104 -0.61 -19.08 -1.85
C GLU A 104 0.29 -20.27 -1.48
N HIS A 105 1.04 -20.16 -0.38
CA HIS A 105 1.94 -21.21 0.08
C HIS A 105 1.21 -22.48 0.50
N VAL A 106 0.11 -22.34 1.26
CA VAL A 106 -0.72 -23.49 1.66
C VAL A 106 -1.37 -24.15 0.44
N ALA A 107 -1.85 -23.37 -0.52
CA ALA A 107 -2.42 -23.88 -1.76
C ALA A 107 -1.41 -24.70 -2.57
N GLU A 108 -0.17 -24.20 -2.68
CA GLU A 108 0.90 -24.86 -3.40
C GLU A 108 1.37 -26.13 -2.71
N THR A 109 1.58 -26.08 -1.39
CA THR A 109 1.94 -27.26 -0.58
C THR A 109 0.88 -28.36 -0.71
N THR A 110 -0.41 -27.97 -0.67
CA THR A 110 -1.53 -28.91 -0.88
C THR A 110 -1.49 -29.54 -2.28
N ARG A 111 -1.15 -28.76 -3.31
CA ARG A 111 -1.02 -29.25 -4.68
C ARG A 111 0.12 -30.25 -4.81
N LEU A 112 1.30 -29.93 -4.27
CA LEU A 112 2.48 -30.81 -4.30
C LEU A 112 2.21 -32.12 -3.56
N ASN A 113 1.62 -32.06 -2.37
CA ASN A 113 1.26 -33.26 -1.60
C ASN A 113 0.30 -34.20 -2.35
N ARG A 114 -0.62 -33.65 -3.14
CA ARG A 114 -1.52 -34.45 -3.99
C ARG A 114 -0.78 -35.13 -5.14
N LEU A 115 0.15 -34.43 -5.79
CA LEU A 115 0.96 -35.01 -6.86
C LEU A 115 1.83 -36.16 -6.32
N VAL A 116 2.47 -35.96 -5.18
CA VAL A 116 3.25 -37.01 -4.50
C VAL A 116 2.36 -38.20 -4.15
N ALA A 117 1.18 -37.97 -3.57
CA ALA A 117 0.25 -39.04 -3.23
C ALA A 117 -0.28 -39.79 -4.46
N ALA A 118 -0.54 -39.09 -5.57
CA ALA A 118 -0.95 -39.72 -6.83
C ALA A 118 0.17 -40.59 -7.40
N GLY A 119 1.41 -40.08 -7.46
CA GLY A 119 2.57 -40.85 -7.92
C GLY A 119 2.81 -42.09 -7.07
N LYS A 120 2.71 -41.99 -5.74
CA LYS A 120 2.82 -43.16 -4.85
C LYS A 120 1.77 -44.24 -5.15
N ARG A 121 0.51 -43.85 -5.44
CA ARG A 121 -0.55 -44.80 -5.80
C ARG A 121 -0.29 -45.46 -7.16
N GLU A 122 0.17 -44.69 -8.12
CA GLU A 122 0.51 -45.19 -9.45
C GLU A 122 1.69 -46.18 -9.41
N THR A 123 2.78 -45.84 -8.70
CA THR A 123 3.90 -46.76 -8.48
C THR A 123 3.47 -48.06 -7.81
N ALA A 124 2.65 -47.99 -6.74
CA ALA A 124 2.13 -49.18 -6.08
C ALA A 124 1.30 -50.07 -7.03
N ALA A 125 0.48 -49.48 -7.90
CA ALA A 125 -0.29 -50.21 -8.90
C ALA A 125 0.62 -50.91 -9.93
N PHE A 126 1.69 -50.25 -10.39
CA PHE A 126 2.67 -50.87 -11.29
C PHE A 126 3.45 -52.00 -10.62
N ASP A 127 3.82 -51.84 -9.35
CA ASP A 127 4.50 -52.87 -8.57
C ASP A 127 3.62 -54.13 -8.41
N GLU A 128 2.33 -53.96 -8.10
CA GLU A 128 1.37 -55.07 -8.02
C GLU A 128 1.22 -55.81 -9.35
N LEU A 129 1.12 -55.09 -10.48
CA LEU A 129 1.06 -55.69 -11.81
C LEU A 129 2.34 -56.48 -12.15
N GLY A 130 3.50 -55.92 -11.80
CA GLY A 130 4.80 -56.58 -11.99
C GLY A 130 4.93 -57.87 -11.17
N LEU A 131 4.42 -57.88 -9.93
CA LEU A 131 4.37 -59.07 -9.08
C LEU A 131 3.43 -60.14 -9.66
N ARG A 132 2.24 -59.76 -10.13
CA ARG A 132 1.30 -60.70 -10.78
C ARG A 132 1.89 -61.35 -12.02
N ARG A 133 2.63 -60.60 -12.84
CA ARG A 133 3.28 -61.13 -14.06
C ARG A 133 4.45 -62.07 -13.79
N ARG A 134 5.10 -61.96 -12.63
CA ARG A 134 6.19 -62.89 -12.21
C ARG A 134 5.66 -64.17 -11.56
N ALA A 135 4.43 -64.15 -11.05
CA ALA A 135 3.83 -65.26 -10.30
C ALA A 135 2.98 -66.20 -11.17
N GLY A 136 2.70 -65.83 -12.42
CA GLY A 136 2.10 -66.71 -13.45
C GLY A 136 3.15 -67.13 -14.46
#